data_AF-A0A9D1FI76-F1
#
_entry.id   AF-A0A9D1FI76-F1
#
_cell.length_a   1.000
_cell.length_b   1.000
_cell.length_c   1.000
_cell.angle_alpha   90.00
_cell.angle_beta   90.00
_cell.angle_gamma   90.00
#
_symmetry.space_group_name_H-M   'P 1'
#
loop_
_entity.id
_entity.type
_entity.pdbx_description
1 polymer ?
#
loop_
_entity_poly.entity_id
_entity_poly.type
_entity_poly.pdbx_seq_one_letter_code
_entity_poly.pdbx_strand_id
1 'polypeptide(L)'
;MSNLSITTRFIQQLSKNGDSVVPIAVKDTLSNCAITYIYDKKASKEDGKERAIEEFGTEALWIGGIPLLKKLYNSTVYKFFKADSKFDIRNLKKDAGGKFERLETLVNITKDANQKQTLENILKNENIQKLYKKLHVSRFLVTTGIPLAALAGLIVYKQKTTEKDLQQKLKQRMELKHTIENEMSKSTTFSQFGNKNSNDISFKGSIGEFLSSYMYNPVKNMQILDGGITSTRLGFSRKGERFEVGFKEFFQIILIYFLAEPIQKGLEHLANKIFKTPVENQYSLLSSENLKELLNTQGLKASIDELLATKEPSEVLNYVFKNEDSALVKMLKVSGELPTLKGKDVIDSLSYIDTEEIKGAAKNIDKLLSGMLNASNADKFLSKTKNVKAAAVIANILIGAAAIGIFQPLANILIRKKKNNGDSSNPAIKNLESEMEQKFALK
;
A
#
# COMPACT_ATOMS: atom_id res chain seq x y z
N MET A 1 16.29 -23.78 7.84
CA MET A 1 14.98 -23.22 7.41
C MET A 1 13.93 -23.82 8.33
N SER A 2 13.28 -23.04 9.19
CA SER A 2 12.35 -23.55 10.19
C SER A 2 11.07 -24.11 9.53
N ASN A 3 10.56 -25.21 10.09
CA ASN A 3 9.31 -25.86 9.71
C ASN A 3 8.11 -25.07 10.24
N LEU A 4 8.07 -23.77 9.96
CA LEU A 4 6.91 -22.92 10.24
C LEU A 4 5.70 -23.45 9.47
N SER A 5 4.60 -23.69 10.17
CA SER A 5 3.33 -24.09 9.56
C SER A 5 2.90 -23.08 8.49
N ILE A 6 2.16 -23.55 7.48
CA ILE A 6 1.60 -22.70 6.41
C ILE A 6 0.81 -21.54 7.01
N THR A 7 0.01 -21.81 8.06
CA THR A 7 -0.77 -20.82 8.79
C THR A 7 0.12 -19.74 9.41
N THR A 8 1.22 -20.12 10.06
CA THR A 8 2.15 -19.17 10.67
C THR A 8 2.83 -18.31 9.61
N ARG A 9 3.26 -18.91 8.48
CA ARG A 9 3.85 -18.15 7.36
C ARG A 9 2.86 -17.16 6.76
N PHE A 10 1.60 -17.56 6.62
CA PHE A 10 0.54 -16.68 6.13
C PHE A 10 0.29 -15.51 7.07
N ILE A 11 0.11 -15.74 8.37
CA ILE A 11 -0.10 -14.67 9.36
C ILE A 11 1.12 -13.75 9.46
N GLN A 12 2.35 -14.29 9.36
CA GLN A 12 3.57 -13.46 9.26
C GLN A 12 3.54 -12.54 8.04
N GLN A 13 3.08 -13.01 6.88
CA GLN A 13 2.94 -12.16 5.70
C GLN A 13 1.84 -11.11 5.86
N LEU A 14 0.77 -11.43 6.59
CA LEU A 14 -0.31 -10.51 6.93
C LEU A 14 0.08 -9.46 7.98
N SER A 15 1.03 -9.76 8.87
CA SER A 15 1.45 -8.87 9.95
C SER A 15 2.53 -7.87 9.55
N LYS A 16 3.24 -8.10 8.44
CA LYS A 16 4.32 -7.22 7.98
C LYS A 16 3.74 -5.89 7.51
N ASN A 17 4.00 -4.83 8.27
CA ASN A 17 3.71 -3.47 7.86
C ASN A 17 4.81 -2.96 6.91
N GLY A 18 4.44 -2.17 5.90
CA GLY A 18 5.36 -1.43 5.03
C GLY A 18 5.86 -2.16 3.77
N ASP A 19 6.31 -3.41 3.89
CA ASP A 19 7.04 -4.11 2.79
C ASP A 19 6.30 -5.30 2.17
N SER A 20 5.21 -5.76 2.78
CA SER A 20 4.42 -6.88 2.27
C SER A 20 3.20 -6.38 1.52
N VAL A 21 3.01 -6.82 0.27
CA VAL A 21 1.80 -6.54 -0.53
C VAL A 21 0.62 -7.41 -0.08
N VAL A 22 0.89 -8.51 0.63
CA VAL A 22 -0.11 -9.54 0.99
C VAL A 22 -1.26 -9.04 1.86
N PRO A 23 -1.06 -8.25 2.94
CA PRO A 23 -2.17 -7.75 3.76
C PRO A 23 -3.09 -6.84 2.96
N ILE A 24 -2.52 -5.99 2.09
CA ILE A 24 -3.27 -5.10 1.19
C ILE A 24 -4.05 -5.93 0.18
N ALA A 25 -3.41 -6.92 -0.44
CA ALA A 25 -4.04 -7.84 -1.39
C ALA A 25 -5.26 -8.55 -0.82
N VAL A 26 -5.10 -9.19 0.35
CA VAL A 26 -6.20 -9.93 0.98
C VAL A 26 -7.36 -9.00 1.36
N LYS A 27 -7.04 -7.82 1.92
CA LYS A 27 -8.04 -6.81 2.25
C LYS A 27 -8.80 -6.34 1.00
N ASP A 28 -8.07 -5.97 -0.06
CA ASP A 28 -8.64 -5.44 -1.29
C ASP A 28 -9.48 -6.50 -2.02
N THR A 29 -9.00 -7.74 -2.15
CA THR A 29 -9.79 -8.85 -2.72
C THR A 29 -11.11 -9.02 -1.97
N LEU A 30 -11.08 -9.05 -0.62
CA LEU A 30 -12.29 -9.20 0.20
C LEU A 30 -13.25 -8.02 0.02
N SER A 31 -12.72 -6.79 0.02
CA SER A 31 -13.51 -5.58 -0.24
C SER A 31 -14.12 -5.58 -1.64
N ASN A 32 -13.36 -5.95 -2.66
CA ASN A 32 -13.76 -5.93 -4.07
C ASN A 32 -14.87 -6.95 -4.34
N CYS A 33 -14.77 -8.14 -3.75
CA CYS A 33 -15.85 -9.14 -3.75
C CYS A 33 -17.14 -8.57 -3.13
N ALA A 34 -17.02 -7.94 -1.94
CA ALA A 34 -18.17 -7.37 -1.24
C ALA A 34 -18.81 -6.19 -1.99
N ILE A 35 -18.00 -5.27 -2.55
CA ILE A 35 -18.44 -4.15 -3.37
C ILE A 35 -19.24 -4.68 -4.57
N THR A 36 -18.62 -5.58 -5.33
CA THR A 36 -19.22 -6.17 -6.54
C THR A 36 -20.56 -6.81 -6.22
N TYR A 37 -20.61 -7.63 -5.16
CA TYR A 37 -21.82 -8.31 -4.73
C TYR A 37 -22.91 -7.33 -4.30
N ILE A 38 -22.58 -6.30 -3.51
CA ILE A 38 -23.56 -5.34 -3.01
C ILE A 38 -24.17 -4.51 -4.15
N TYR A 39 -23.35 -4.02 -5.08
CA TYR A 39 -23.86 -3.26 -6.23
C TYR A 39 -24.66 -4.14 -7.20
N ASP A 40 -24.25 -5.39 -7.46
CA ASP A 40 -25.03 -6.37 -8.25
C ASP A 40 -26.43 -6.58 -7.66
N LYS A 41 -26.52 -6.78 -6.34
CA LYS A 41 -27.78 -7.12 -5.67
C LYS A 41 -28.67 -5.93 -5.37
N LYS A 42 -28.09 -4.76 -5.06
CA LYS A 42 -28.84 -3.61 -4.53
C LYS A 42 -28.95 -2.43 -5.50
N ALA A 43 -28.18 -2.42 -6.58
CA ALA A 43 -28.30 -1.42 -7.64
C ALA A 43 -28.73 -2.08 -8.96
N SER A 44 -27.80 -2.69 -9.71
CA SER A 44 -28.11 -3.46 -10.92
C SER A 44 -26.95 -4.39 -11.29
N LYS A 45 -27.23 -5.37 -12.16
CA LYS A 45 -26.19 -6.30 -12.67
C LYS A 45 -25.08 -5.57 -13.44
N GLU A 46 -25.44 -4.51 -14.16
CA GLU A 46 -24.51 -3.66 -14.93
C GLU A 46 -23.59 -2.87 -13.99
N ASP A 47 -24.13 -2.32 -12.89
CA ASP A 47 -23.32 -1.64 -11.88
C ASP A 47 -22.38 -2.64 -11.18
N GLY A 48 -22.87 -3.82 -10.81
CA GLY A 48 -22.03 -4.91 -10.30
C GLY A 48 -20.88 -5.27 -11.24
N LYS A 49 -21.15 -5.39 -12.55
CA LYS A 49 -20.13 -5.68 -13.58
C LYS A 49 -19.11 -4.54 -13.74
N GLU A 50 -19.55 -3.28 -13.76
CA GLU A 50 -18.64 -2.14 -13.82
C GLU A 50 -17.72 -2.08 -12.59
N ARG A 51 -18.26 -2.36 -11.40
CA ARG A 51 -17.48 -2.46 -10.16
C ARG A 51 -16.49 -3.62 -10.22
N ALA A 52 -16.90 -4.79 -10.68
CA ALA A 52 -15.98 -5.92 -10.83
C ALA A 52 -14.77 -5.56 -11.72
N ILE A 53 -15.03 -4.97 -12.90
CA ILE A 53 -13.95 -4.60 -13.83
C ILE A 53 -13.05 -3.54 -13.19
N GLU A 54 -13.62 -2.50 -12.58
CA GLU A 54 -12.87 -1.40 -11.98
C GLU A 54 -12.05 -1.81 -10.75
N GLU A 55 -12.67 -2.49 -9.79
CA GLU A 55 -12.04 -2.82 -8.52
C GLU A 55 -10.93 -3.88 -8.70
N PHE A 56 -11.24 -5.02 -9.35
CA PHE A 56 -10.24 -6.07 -9.61
C PHE A 56 -9.20 -5.63 -10.64
N GLY A 57 -9.59 -4.78 -11.59
CA GLY A 57 -8.66 -4.17 -12.53
C GLY A 57 -7.64 -3.25 -11.85
N THR A 58 -8.11 -2.40 -10.93
CA THR A 58 -7.22 -1.54 -10.12
C THR A 58 -6.31 -2.39 -9.24
N GLU A 59 -6.86 -3.42 -8.59
CA GLU A 59 -6.13 -4.36 -7.74
C GLU A 59 -5.00 -5.06 -8.52
N ALA A 60 -5.27 -5.56 -9.73
CA ALA A 60 -4.27 -6.20 -10.59
C ALA A 60 -3.13 -5.24 -10.98
N LEU A 61 -3.46 -3.97 -11.27
CA LEU A 61 -2.46 -2.95 -11.57
C LEU A 61 -1.55 -2.64 -10.37
N TRP A 62 -2.13 -2.55 -9.17
CA TRP A 62 -1.37 -2.23 -7.95
C TRP A 62 -0.54 -3.42 -7.45
N ILE A 63 -1.13 -4.61 -7.35
CA ILE A 63 -0.49 -5.80 -6.75
C ILE A 63 0.45 -6.50 -7.75
N GLY A 64 0.13 -6.47 -9.04
CA GLY A 64 0.92 -7.11 -10.08
C GLY A 64 1.72 -6.13 -10.93
N GLY A 65 1.03 -5.14 -11.51
CA GLY A 65 1.61 -4.20 -12.47
C GLY A 65 2.77 -3.39 -11.89
N ILE A 66 2.61 -2.80 -10.71
CA ILE A 66 3.65 -1.97 -10.09
C ILE A 66 4.87 -2.77 -9.65
N PRO A 67 4.75 -3.91 -8.95
CA PRO A 67 5.89 -4.75 -8.66
C PRO A 67 6.62 -5.23 -9.91
N LEU A 68 5.90 -5.57 -10.99
CA LEU A 68 6.49 -5.93 -12.27
C LEU A 68 7.28 -4.76 -12.88
N LEU A 69 6.69 -3.57 -12.94
CA LEU A 69 7.37 -2.38 -13.46
C LEU A 69 8.59 -2.00 -12.62
N LYS A 70 8.50 -2.09 -11.28
CA LYS A 70 9.65 -1.90 -10.38
C LYS A 70 10.75 -2.92 -10.69
N LYS A 71 10.41 -4.19 -10.87
CA LYS A 71 11.36 -5.26 -11.20
C LYS A 71 12.02 -5.02 -12.56
N LEU A 72 11.24 -4.63 -13.57
CA LEU A 72 11.74 -4.29 -14.90
C LEU A 72 12.67 -3.09 -14.84
N TYR A 73 12.24 -1.98 -14.21
CA TYR A 73 13.05 -0.77 -14.05
C TYR A 73 14.36 -1.04 -13.32
N ASN A 74 14.34 -1.84 -12.25
CA ASN A 74 15.56 -2.24 -11.54
C ASN A 74 16.48 -3.10 -12.42
N SER A 75 15.92 -4.01 -13.21
CA SER A 75 16.68 -4.93 -14.06
C SER A 75 17.25 -4.28 -15.32
N THR A 76 16.65 -3.17 -15.78
CA THR A 76 17.06 -2.45 -16.99
C THR A 76 17.79 -1.15 -16.64
N VAL A 77 17.10 -0.18 -16.03
CA VAL A 77 17.59 1.19 -15.84
C VAL A 77 18.68 1.24 -14.75
N TYR A 78 18.41 0.71 -13.56
CA TYR A 78 19.45 0.69 -12.50
C TYR A 78 20.67 -0.12 -12.94
N LYS A 79 20.46 -1.27 -13.61
CA LYS A 79 21.54 -2.08 -14.17
C LYS A 79 22.36 -1.34 -15.23
N PHE A 80 21.71 -0.60 -16.13
CA PHE A 80 22.38 0.21 -17.16
C PHE A 80 23.29 1.28 -16.54
N PHE A 81 22.81 1.97 -15.50
CA PHE A 81 23.59 2.97 -14.77
C PHE A 81 24.55 2.39 -13.73
N LYS A 82 24.66 1.06 -13.62
CA LYS A 82 25.47 0.36 -12.61
C LYS A 82 25.18 0.84 -11.18
N ALA A 83 23.93 1.21 -10.91
CA ALA A 83 23.46 1.67 -9.61
C ALA A 83 22.78 0.52 -8.85
N ASP A 84 22.99 0.44 -7.54
CA ASP A 84 22.33 -0.57 -6.70
C ASP A 84 20.89 -0.14 -6.39
N SER A 85 19.93 -0.86 -6.97
CA SER A 85 18.49 -0.58 -6.78
C SER A 85 17.97 -0.76 -5.35
N LYS A 86 18.79 -1.32 -4.44
CA LYS A 86 18.46 -1.50 -3.02
C LYS A 86 18.79 -0.29 -2.16
N PHE A 87 19.65 0.61 -2.64
CA PHE A 87 20.01 1.81 -1.89
C PHE A 87 18.77 2.69 -1.67
N ASP A 88 18.42 2.91 -0.40
CA ASP A 88 17.32 3.78 -0.02
C ASP A 88 17.77 5.24 -0.01
N ILE A 89 17.12 6.03 -0.84
CA ILE A 89 17.44 7.44 -1.06
C ILE A 89 17.27 8.31 0.19
N ARG A 90 16.51 7.87 1.21
CA ARG A 90 16.40 8.56 2.50
C ARG A 90 17.74 8.65 3.22
N ASN A 91 18.67 7.73 2.94
CA ASN A 91 20.03 7.80 3.46
C ASN A 91 20.80 9.01 2.89
N LEU A 92 20.32 9.66 1.80
CA LEU A 92 20.84 10.94 1.28
C LEU A 92 20.12 12.18 1.81
N LYS A 93 19.33 12.05 2.88
CA LYS A 93 18.76 13.23 3.54
C LYS A 93 19.89 13.96 4.28
N LYS A 94 20.02 15.26 4.02
CA LYS A 94 20.94 16.12 4.76
C LYS A 94 20.35 16.49 6.12
N ASP A 95 21.20 16.63 7.11
CA ASP A 95 20.85 17.24 8.40
C ASP A 95 20.64 18.76 8.27
N ALA A 96 20.30 19.41 9.39
CA ALA A 96 20.13 20.87 9.43
C ALA A 96 21.42 21.65 9.11
N GLY A 97 22.58 21.02 9.26
CA GLY A 97 23.91 21.55 8.92
C GLY A 97 24.33 21.27 7.48
N GLY A 98 23.48 20.62 6.66
CA GLY A 98 23.76 20.30 5.26
C GLY A 98 24.68 19.09 5.03
N LYS A 99 25.00 18.32 6.07
CA LYS A 99 25.86 17.12 6.01
C LYS A 99 25.02 15.84 5.85
N PHE A 100 25.65 14.77 5.39
CA PHE A 100 25.03 13.45 5.27
C PHE A 100 25.36 12.58 6.48
N GLU A 101 25.15 13.10 7.70
CA GLU A 101 25.54 12.45 8.97
C GLU A 101 25.13 10.96 9.03
N ARG A 102 23.92 10.65 8.56
CA ARG A 102 23.42 9.27 8.51
C ARG A 102 24.22 8.39 7.55
N LEU A 103 24.51 8.87 6.34
CA LEU A 103 25.29 8.12 5.36
C LEU A 103 26.72 7.92 5.85
N GLU A 104 27.33 8.95 6.43
CA GLU A 104 28.66 8.90 7.04
C GLU A 104 28.71 7.84 8.15
N THR A 105 27.70 7.86 9.04
CA THR A 105 27.52 6.84 10.08
C THR A 105 27.46 5.44 9.48
N LEU A 106 26.60 5.22 8.47
CA LEU A 106 26.44 3.92 7.81
C LEU A 106 27.74 3.42 7.14
N VAL A 107 28.49 4.30 6.48
CA VAL A 107 29.80 3.98 5.89
C VAL A 107 30.77 3.46 6.95
N ASN A 108 30.78 4.10 8.12
CA ASN A 108 31.72 3.77 9.19
C ASN A 108 31.39 2.43 9.87
N ILE A 109 30.10 2.11 10.06
CA ILE A 109 29.67 0.92 10.80
C ILE A 109 29.38 -0.31 9.95
N THR A 110 29.19 -0.15 8.63
CA THR A 110 28.89 -1.29 7.74
C THR A 110 30.09 -2.22 7.63
N LYS A 111 29.88 -3.50 7.96
CA LYS A 111 30.92 -4.55 7.85
C LYS A 111 30.94 -5.25 6.48
N ASP A 112 29.79 -5.37 5.80
CA ASP A 112 29.72 -5.99 4.47
C ASP A 112 30.45 -5.13 3.43
N ALA A 113 31.49 -5.70 2.82
CA ALA A 113 32.39 -4.97 1.92
C ALA A 113 31.67 -4.38 0.69
N ASN A 114 30.69 -5.09 0.13
CA ASN A 114 29.97 -4.64 -1.07
C ASN A 114 29.03 -3.47 -0.73
N GLN A 115 28.31 -3.57 0.39
CA GLN A 115 27.47 -2.49 0.88
C GLN A 115 28.32 -1.27 1.25
N LYS A 116 29.43 -1.47 1.97
CA LYS A 116 30.36 -0.39 2.35
C LYS A 116 30.92 0.33 1.13
N GLN A 117 31.41 -0.40 0.13
CA GLN A 117 31.92 0.18 -1.11
C GLN A 117 30.86 1.02 -1.83
N THR A 118 29.62 0.53 -1.86
CA THR A 118 28.49 1.25 -2.46
C THR A 118 28.20 2.56 -1.71
N LEU A 119 28.10 2.50 -0.39
CA LEU A 119 27.87 3.66 0.47
C LEU A 119 29.01 4.69 0.36
N GLU A 120 30.27 4.26 0.36
CA GLU A 120 31.43 5.13 0.20
C GLU A 120 31.44 5.84 -1.14
N ASN A 121 31.15 5.12 -2.22
CA ASN A 121 31.11 5.70 -3.56
C ASN A 121 30.01 6.77 -3.66
N ILE A 122 28.85 6.53 -3.05
CA ILE A 122 27.76 7.49 -2.97
C ILE A 122 28.17 8.70 -2.11
N LEU A 123 28.78 8.48 -0.95
CA LEU A 123 29.19 9.57 -0.05
C LEU A 123 30.21 10.51 -0.70
N LYS A 124 31.20 9.95 -1.41
CA LYS A 124 32.33 10.70 -1.98
C LYS A 124 32.00 11.41 -3.30
N ASN A 125 30.91 11.04 -3.99
CA ASN A 125 30.65 11.50 -5.36
C ASN A 125 29.26 12.14 -5.53
N GLU A 126 29.23 13.47 -5.66
CA GLU A 126 28.00 14.25 -5.85
C GLU A 126 27.21 13.87 -7.12
N ASN A 127 27.90 13.49 -8.20
CA ASN A 127 27.25 13.07 -9.44
C ASN A 127 26.50 11.75 -9.24
N ILE A 128 27.05 10.83 -8.45
CA ILE A 128 26.39 9.58 -8.09
C ILE A 128 25.19 9.86 -7.18
N GLN A 129 25.30 10.78 -6.22
CA GLN A 129 24.15 11.20 -5.39
C GLN A 129 23.01 11.77 -6.23
N LYS A 130 23.32 12.66 -7.18
CA LYS A 130 22.35 13.23 -8.14
C LYS A 130 21.72 12.14 -9.01
N LEU A 131 22.51 11.17 -9.46
CA LEU A 131 22.03 10.03 -10.23
C LEU A 131 21.02 9.20 -9.43
N TYR A 132 21.33 8.81 -8.19
CA TYR A 132 20.39 8.06 -7.34
C TYR A 132 19.07 8.82 -7.11
N LYS A 133 19.12 10.14 -6.90
CA LYS A 133 17.90 10.97 -6.77
C LYS A 133 17.07 10.94 -8.06
N LYS A 134 17.71 11.10 -9.23
CA LYS A 134 17.04 11.04 -10.55
C LYS A 134 16.46 9.65 -10.84
N LEU A 135 17.19 8.58 -10.51
CA LEU A 135 16.72 7.20 -10.68
C LEU A 135 15.52 6.91 -9.78
N HIS A 136 15.54 7.37 -8.54
CA HIS A 136 14.40 7.21 -7.63
C HIS A 136 13.15 7.95 -8.15
N VAL A 137 13.33 9.21 -8.59
CA VAL A 137 12.23 10.01 -9.14
C VAL A 137 11.66 9.39 -10.41
N SER A 138 12.52 9.01 -11.35
CA SER A 138 12.06 8.41 -12.61
C SER A 138 11.48 7.01 -12.41
N ARG A 139 12.02 6.19 -11.50
CA ARG A 139 11.41 4.92 -11.08
C ARG A 139 9.99 5.18 -10.56
N PHE A 140 9.81 6.12 -9.64
CA PHE A 140 8.49 6.48 -9.14
C PHE A 140 7.55 6.91 -10.28
N LEU A 141 7.97 7.85 -11.14
CA LEU A 141 7.16 8.34 -12.26
C LEU A 141 6.75 7.21 -13.22
N VAL A 142 7.66 6.30 -13.57
CA VAL A 142 7.35 5.15 -14.44
C VAL A 142 6.40 4.18 -13.74
N THR A 143 6.69 3.85 -12.48
CA THR A 143 5.92 2.87 -11.70
C THR A 143 4.59 3.40 -11.20
N THR A 144 4.33 4.70 -11.30
CA THR A 144 3.05 5.33 -10.93
C THR A 144 2.29 5.79 -12.17
N GLY A 145 2.96 6.45 -13.12
CA GLY A 145 2.34 7.01 -14.32
C GLY A 145 1.77 5.94 -15.26
N ILE A 146 2.48 4.83 -15.49
CA ILE A 146 1.99 3.75 -16.35
C ILE A 146 0.72 3.09 -15.76
N PRO A 147 0.69 2.70 -14.47
CA PRO A 147 -0.55 2.20 -13.86
C PRO A 147 -1.70 3.19 -13.89
N LEU A 148 -1.46 4.49 -13.69
CA LEU A 148 -2.52 5.50 -13.78
C LEU A 148 -3.08 5.62 -15.20
N ALA A 149 -2.23 5.55 -16.23
CA ALA A 149 -2.67 5.51 -17.62
C ALA A 149 -3.46 4.22 -17.93
N ALA A 150 -3.00 3.08 -17.43
CA ALA A 150 -3.71 1.81 -17.55
C ALA A 150 -5.06 1.83 -16.83
N LEU A 151 -5.15 2.47 -15.66
CA LEU A 151 -6.40 2.69 -14.93
C LEU A 151 -7.37 3.56 -15.73
N ALA A 152 -6.89 4.66 -16.34
CA ALA A 152 -7.72 5.48 -17.23
C ALA A 152 -8.27 4.65 -18.41
N GLY A 153 -7.41 3.85 -19.05
CA GLY A 153 -7.82 2.93 -20.11
C GLY A 153 -8.86 1.91 -19.64
N LEU A 154 -8.72 1.39 -18.42
CA LEU A 154 -9.65 0.46 -17.81
C LEU A 154 -11.02 1.10 -17.50
N ILE A 155 -11.02 2.35 -17.02
CA ILE A 155 -12.25 3.13 -16.79
C ILE A 155 -12.97 3.40 -18.13
N VAL A 156 -12.24 3.72 -19.19
CA VAL A 156 -12.84 3.88 -20.53
C VAL A 156 -13.35 2.53 -21.06
N TYR A 157 -12.62 1.44 -20.81
CA TYR A 157 -13.01 0.10 -21.24
C TYR A 157 -14.30 -0.38 -20.58
N LYS A 158 -14.45 -0.21 -19.25
CA LYS A 158 -15.69 -0.58 -18.54
C LYS A 158 -16.89 0.22 -19.10
N GLN A 159 -16.73 1.53 -19.32
CA GLN A 159 -17.79 2.39 -19.84
C GLN A 159 -18.26 1.95 -21.23
N LYS A 160 -17.32 1.68 -22.15
CA LYS A 160 -17.62 1.16 -23.49
C LYS A 160 -18.28 -0.21 -23.47
N THR A 161 -17.90 -1.07 -22.51
CA THR A 161 -18.51 -2.40 -22.37
C THR A 161 -19.96 -2.28 -21.93
N THR A 162 -20.25 -1.43 -20.94
CA THR A 162 -21.63 -1.15 -20.50
C THR A 162 -22.48 -0.55 -21.61
N GLU A 163 -21.93 0.40 -22.37
CA GLU A 163 -22.62 0.96 -23.55
C GLU A 163 -23.01 -0.12 -24.55
N LYS A 164 -22.10 -1.04 -24.89
CA LYS A 164 -22.39 -2.16 -25.81
C LYS A 164 -23.44 -3.12 -25.25
N ASP A 165 -23.34 -3.47 -23.97
CA ASP A 165 -24.30 -4.38 -23.34
C ASP A 165 -25.71 -3.77 -23.32
N LEU A 166 -25.82 -2.48 -23.03
CA LEU A 166 -27.10 -1.76 -23.05
C LEU A 166 -27.64 -1.61 -24.47
N GLN A 167 -26.78 -1.31 -25.45
CA GLN A 167 -27.18 -1.33 -26.87
C GLN A 167 -27.69 -2.70 -27.31
N GLN A 168 -27.05 -3.79 -26.89
CA GLN A 168 -27.49 -5.14 -27.21
C GLN A 168 -28.83 -5.48 -26.54
N LYS A 169 -29.03 -5.06 -25.28
CA LYS A 169 -30.32 -5.22 -24.58
C LYS A 169 -31.43 -4.40 -25.21
N LEU A 170 -31.15 -3.17 -25.62
CA LEU A 170 -32.11 -2.32 -26.35
C LEU A 170 -32.43 -2.91 -27.72
N LYS A 171 -31.41 -3.40 -28.46
CA LYS A 171 -31.63 -4.13 -29.72
C LYS A 171 -32.48 -5.37 -29.52
N GLN A 172 -32.23 -6.19 -28.50
CA GLN A 172 -33.06 -7.37 -28.19
C GLN A 172 -34.50 -6.99 -27.77
N ARG A 173 -34.68 -5.90 -27.01
CA ARG A 173 -36.00 -5.34 -26.67
C ARG A 173 -36.74 -4.82 -27.92
N MET A 174 -36.02 -4.36 -28.94
CA MET A 174 -36.54 -3.83 -30.20
C MET A 174 -36.68 -4.90 -31.30
N GLU A 175 -35.87 -5.96 -31.28
CA GLU A 175 -35.98 -7.17 -32.14
C GLU A 175 -37.24 -7.98 -31.79
N LEU A 176 -37.75 -7.84 -30.56
CA LEU A 176 -39.09 -8.29 -30.19
C LEU A 176 -40.21 -7.40 -30.78
N LYS A 177 -39.86 -6.29 -31.45
CA LYS A 177 -40.80 -5.24 -31.85
C LYS A 177 -40.85 -4.88 -33.33
N HIS A 178 -39.89 -5.21 -34.22
CA HIS A 178 -40.14 -5.14 -35.67
C HIS A 178 -39.06 -5.78 -36.58
N THR A 179 -39.46 -6.81 -37.33
CA THR A 179 -39.15 -6.98 -38.76
C THR A 179 -39.30 -5.64 -39.48
N ILE A 180 -38.29 -5.15 -40.22
CA ILE A 180 -38.30 -4.17 -41.35
C ILE A 180 -37.04 -3.26 -41.35
N GLU A 181 -36.19 -3.53 -42.36
CA GLU A 181 -35.35 -2.62 -43.19
C GLU A 181 -34.24 -1.76 -42.55
N ASN A 182 -32.96 -2.09 -42.79
CA ASN A 182 -32.14 -1.77 -43.98
C ASN A 182 -31.81 -0.29 -44.17
N GLU A 183 -30.64 0.11 -43.63
CA GLU A 183 -29.53 0.83 -44.30
C GLU A 183 -28.80 1.77 -43.33
N MET A 184 -27.75 1.26 -42.67
CA MET A 184 -26.82 2.07 -41.89
C MET A 184 -25.57 2.39 -42.71
N SER A 185 -25.44 3.66 -43.12
CA SER A 185 -24.19 4.18 -43.68
C SER A 185 -23.54 5.21 -42.74
N LYS A 186 -22.29 4.89 -42.37
CA LYS A 186 -21.14 5.77 -42.07
C LYS A 186 -21.01 6.41 -40.66
N SER A 187 -20.16 5.79 -39.83
CA SER A 187 -19.58 6.35 -38.59
C SER A 187 -18.18 6.94 -38.82
N THR A 188 -17.83 8.02 -38.14
CA THR A 188 -16.43 8.47 -37.98
C THR A 188 -16.16 9.00 -36.56
N THR A 189 -15.58 8.15 -35.70
CA THR A 189 -15.03 8.55 -34.41
C THR A 189 -13.64 7.94 -34.21
N PHE A 190 -12.60 8.58 -34.76
CA PHE A 190 -11.20 8.33 -34.35
C PHE A 190 -10.25 9.43 -34.87
N SER A 191 -10.32 10.65 -34.32
CA SER A 191 -9.34 11.71 -34.66
C SER A 191 -9.06 12.74 -33.57
N GLN A 192 -9.37 12.45 -32.29
CA GLN A 192 -9.06 13.35 -31.16
C GLN A 192 -7.94 12.86 -30.24
N PHE A 193 -7.21 11.81 -30.63
CA PHE A 193 -5.95 11.45 -30.00
C PHE A 193 -4.82 11.79 -30.98
N GLY A 194 -4.39 13.06 -30.97
CA GLY A 194 -3.23 13.50 -31.75
C GLY A 194 -3.40 14.77 -32.57
N ASN A 195 -4.05 15.82 -32.05
CA ASN A 195 -3.61 17.20 -32.29
C ASN A 195 -4.47 18.22 -31.55
N LYS A 196 -3.86 18.97 -30.64
CA LYS A 196 -3.97 20.44 -30.57
C LYS A 196 -2.99 21.01 -29.55
N ASN A 197 -1.94 21.61 -30.10
CA ASN A 197 -1.15 22.73 -29.62
C ASN A 197 -0.96 22.87 -28.11
N SER A 198 0.20 22.39 -27.70
CA SER A 198 1.06 22.97 -26.68
C SER A 198 1.00 24.51 -26.69
N ASN A 199 0.41 25.09 -25.66
CA ASN A 199 0.86 26.35 -25.10
C ASN A 199 1.00 26.14 -23.59
N ASP A 200 2.25 26.05 -23.18
CA ASP A 200 2.82 26.26 -21.84
C ASP A 200 1.85 26.19 -20.66
N ILE A 201 1.69 24.99 -20.10
CA ILE A 201 1.50 24.88 -18.65
C ILE A 201 2.88 25.07 -18.02
N SER A 202 3.26 26.35 -17.82
CA SER A 202 4.46 26.68 -17.06
C SER A 202 4.17 26.47 -15.57
N PHE A 203 4.66 25.38 -15.00
CA PHE A 203 4.78 25.26 -13.54
C PHE A 203 6.05 26.00 -13.10
N LYS A 204 5.93 27.30 -12.87
CA LYS A 204 6.97 28.11 -12.25
C LYS A 204 6.75 28.13 -10.73
N GLY A 205 7.70 27.53 -9.99
CA GLY A 205 7.83 27.63 -8.53
C GLY A 205 7.49 26.36 -7.75
N SER A 206 8.45 25.89 -6.92
CA SER A 206 8.38 24.91 -5.81
C SER A 206 7.77 23.50 -5.99
N ILE A 207 7.23 23.12 -7.15
CA ILE A 207 6.74 21.73 -7.36
C ILE A 207 7.86 20.69 -7.39
N GLY A 208 9.07 21.05 -7.85
CA GLY A 208 10.23 20.15 -7.82
C GLY A 208 10.72 19.81 -6.41
N GLU A 209 10.71 20.78 -5.49
CA GLU A 209 11.06 20.58 -4.07
C GLU A 209 9.92 19.93 -3.27
N PHE A 210 8.67 20.25 -3.59
CA PHE A 210 7.49 19.62 -3.01
C PHE A 210 7.36 18.15 -3.44
N LEU A 211 7.51 17.82 -4.73
CA LEU A 211 7.48 16.43 -5.20
C LEU A 211 8.68 15.65 -4.70
N SER A 212 9.90 16.21 -4.72
CA SER A 212 11.07 15.47 -4.23
C SER A 212 11.01 15.19 -2.72
N SER A 213 10.62 16.15 -1.88
CA SER A 213 10.50 15.94 -0.42
C SER A 213 9.39 14.95 -0.02
N TYR A 214 8.35 14.80 -0.84
CA TYR A 214 7.29 13.80 -0.63
C TYR A 214 7.63 12.44 -1.26
N MET A 215 8.40 12.42 -2.36
CA MET A 215 8.71 11.19 -3.09
C MET A 215 9.71 10.25 -2.39
N TYR A 216 10.42 10.76 -1.38
CA TYR A 216 11.43 9.99 -0.64
C TYR A 216 10.88 9.21 0.55
N ASN A 217 9.60 9.37 0.91
CA ASN A 217 8.98 8.61 2.01
C ASN A 217 7.96 7.60 1.44
N PRO A 218 8.07 6.29 1.74
CA PRO A 218 7.12 5.27 1.28
C PRO A 218 5.65 5.55 1.60
N VAL A 219 5.34 6.10 2.78
CA VAL A 219 3.98 6.48 3.19
C VAL A 219 3.46 7.64 2.35
N LYS A 220 4.30 8.65 2.10
CA LYS A 220 3.95 9.81 1.26
C LYS A 220 3.87 9.46 -0.24
N ASN A 221 4.65 8.48 -0.70
CA ASN A 221 4.56 7.92 -2.05
C ASN A 221 3.21 7.26 -2.29
N MET A 222 2.71 6.52 -1.30
CA MET A 222 1.39 5.90 -1.36
C MET A 222 0.28 6.97 -1.39
N GLN A 223 0.42 8.06 -0.61
CA GLN A 223 -0.51 9.19 -0.64
C GLN A 223 -0.57 9.88 -2.01
N ILE A 224 0.58 10.13 -2.65
CA ILE A 224 0.62 10.73 -4.00
C ILE A 224 -0.07 9.83 -5.00
N LEU A 225 0.17 8.52 -4.94
CA LEU A 225 -0.50 7.58 -5.82
C LEU A 225 -2.00 7.57 -5.60
N ASP A 226 -2.47 7.49 -4.36
CA ASP A 226 -3.90 7.48 -4.04
C ASP A 226 -4.59 8.76 -4.53
N GLY A 227 -3.90 9.91 -4.44
CA GLY A 227 -4.35 11.16 -5.07
C GLY A 227 -4.39 11.08 -6.61
N GLY A 228 -3.41 10.43 -7.22
CA GLY A 228 -3.38 10.13 -8.66
C GLY A 228 -4.54 9.24 -9.11
N ILE A 229 -4.84 8.18 -8.35
CA ILE A 229 -5.98 7.27 -8.59
C ILE A 229 -7.30 8.06 -8.46
N THR A 230 -7.44 8.82 -7.38
CA THR A 230 -8.62 9.65 -7.10
C THR A 230 -8.90 10.63 -8.24
N SER A 231 -7.89 11.40 -8.63
CA SER A 231 -7.99 12.38 -9.72
C SER A 231 -8.29 11.73 -11.06
N THR A 232 -7.70 10.58 -11.36
CA THR A 232 -7.99 9.81 -12.57
C THR A 232 -9.45 9.34 -12.59
N ARG A 233 -9.94 8.74 -11.50
CA ARG A 233 -11.33 8.28 -11.39
C ARG A 233 -12.33 9.44 -11.51
N LEU A 234 -12.05 10.58 -10.88
CA LEU A 234 -12.88 11.78 -10.98
C LEU A 234 -12.88 12.37 -12.40
N GLY A 235 -11.71 12.47 -13.03
CA GLY A 235 -11.55 13.05 -14.36
C GLY A 235 -12.27 12.26 -15.45
N PHE A 236 -12.27 10.92 -15.35
CA PHE A 236 -12.90 10.01 -16.32
C PHE A 236 -14.32 9.57 -15.93
N SER A 237 -14.86 10.01 -14.78
CA SER A 237 -16.22 9.66 -14.37
C SER A 237 -17.30 10.29 -15.28
N ARG A 238 -18.39 9.55 -15.52
CA ARG A 238 -19.52 10.05 -16.31
C ARG A 238 -20.31 11.12 -15.56
N LYS A 239 -21.11 11.90 -16.30
CA LYS A 239 -22.07 12.85 -15.71
C LYS A 239 -23.04 12.08 -14.80
N GLY A 240 -23.04 12.42 -13.50
CA GLY A 240 -23.82 11.73 -12.47
C GLY A 240 -23.01 10.84 -11.53
N GLU A 241 -21.77 10.46 -11.89
CA GLU A 241 -20.90 9.57 -11.07
C GLU A 241 -19.91 10.32 -10.18
N ARG A 242 -19.58 11.58 -10.52
CA ARG A 242 -18.52 12.37 -9.87
C ARG A 242 -18.63 12.43 -8.34
N PHE A 243 -19.84 12.63 -7.82
CA PHE A 243 -20.06 12.68 -6.38
C PHE A 243 -19.81 11.32 -5.71
N GLU A 244 -20.27 10.22 -6.32
CA GLU A 244 -20.12 8.88 -5.76
C GLU A 244 -18.68 8.40 -5.81
N VAL A 245 -17.97 8.70 -6.90
CA VAL A 245 -16.54 8.48 -7.04
C VAL A 245 -15.80 9.30 -5.98
N GLY A 246 -16.08 10.60 -5.86
CA GLY A 246 -15.44 11.45 -4.85
C GLY A 246 -15.69 10.99 -3.41
N PHE A 247 -16.91 10.56 -3.08
CA PHE A 247 -17.25 10.03 -1.76
C PHE A 247 -16.51 8.73 -1.46
N LYS A 248 -16.42 7.81 -2.42
CA LYS A 248 -15.67 6.56 -2.28
C LYS A 248 -14.18 6.84 -1.99
N GLU A 249 -13.54 7.65 -2.82
CA GLU A 249 -12.10 7.96 -2.67
C GLU A 249 -11.82 8.68 -1.35
N PHE A 250 -12.66 9.65 -0.97
CA PHE A 250 -12.57 10.33 0.32
C PHE A 250 -12.68 9.37 1.50
N PHE A 251 -13.64 8.43 1.45
CA PHE A 251 -13.82 7.42 2.48
C PHE A 251 -12.62 6.48 2.58
N GLN A 252 -12.05 6.07 1.44
CA GLN A 252 -10.86 5.22 1.38
C GLN A 252 -9.62 5.93 1.93
N ILE A 253 -9.41 7.21 1.60
CA ILE A 253 -8.31 8.03 2.12
C ILE A 253 -8.43 8.20 3.64
N ILE A 254 -9.62 8.51 4.16
CA ILE A 254 -9.85 8.61 5.61
C ILE A 254 -9.51 7.31 6.30
N LEU A 255 -10.01 6.19 5.77
CA LEU A 255 -9.80 4.90 6.41
C LEU A 255 -8.32 4.51 6.45
N ILE A 256 -7.60 4.68 5.34
CA ILE A 256 -6.19 4.26 5.21
C ILE A 256 -5.25 5.17 6.00
N TYR A 257 -5.44 6.50 5.95
CA TYR A 257 -4.46 7.43 6.51
C TYR A 257 -4.81 7.95 7.90
N PHE A 258 -6.11 8.03 8.23
CA PHE A 258 -6.54 8.64 9.48
C PHE A 258 -7.07 7.61 10.48
N LEU A 259 -7.67 6.51 10.02
CA LEU A 259 -8.30 5.52 10.90
C LEU A 259 -7.50 4.22 11.04
N ALA A 260 -6.57 3.90 10.14
CA ALA A 260 -5.81 2.66 10.20
C ALA A 260 -5.04 2.50 11.52
N GLU A 261 -4.28 3.53 11.92
CA GLU A 261 -3.52 3.51 13.18
C GLU A 261 -4.42 3.53 14.42
N PRO A 262 -5.48 4.37 14.52
CA PRO A 262 -6.45 4.28 15.61
C PRO A 262 -7.16 2.93 15.72
N ILE A 263 -7.54 2.30 14.60
CA ILE A 263 -8.17 0.97 14.61
C ILE A 263 -7.17 -0.08 15.13
N GLN A 264 -5.93 -0.06 14.64
CA GLN A 264 -4.88 -0.94 15.12
C GLN A 264 -4.66 -0.76 16.63
N LYS A 265 -4.47 0.49 17.09
CA LYS A 265 -4.28 0.81 18.52
C LYS A 265 -5.51 0.44 19.37
N GLY A 266 -6.71 0.60 18.84
CA GLY A 266 -7.96 0.19 19.49
C GLY A 266 -8.03 -1.32 19.69
N LEU A 267 -7.69 -2.11 18.67
CA LEU A 267 -7.60 -3.56 18.75
C LEU A 267 -6.52 -4.01 19.72
N GLU A 268 -5.35 -3.38 19.69
CA GLU A 268 -4.24 -3.65 20.63
C GLU A 268 -4.63 -3.30 22.06
N HIS A 269 -5.34 -2.18 22.29
CA HIS A 269 -5.83 -1.79 23.60
C HIS A 269 -6.89 -2.78 24.14
N LEU A 270 -7.85 -3.19 23.30
CA LEU A 270 -8.84 -4.21 23.66
C LEU A 270 -8.15 -5.54 23.99
N ALA A 271 -7.15 -5.93 23.20
CA ALA A 271 -6.38 -7.13 23.44
C ALA A 271 -5.62 -7.09 24.77
N ASN A 272 -4.94 -5.97 25.05
CA ASN A 272 -4.24 -5.73 26.32
C ASN A 272 -5.21 -5.75 27.51
N LYS A 273 -6.39 -5.15 27.38
CA LYS A 273 -7.40 -5.08 28.46
C LYS A 273 -8.06 -6.43 28.75
N ILE A 274 -8.45 -7.16 27.71
CA ILE A 274 -9.21 -8.41 27.84
C ILE A 274 -8.28 -9.59 28.08
N PHE A 275 -7.19 -9.67 27.32
CA PHE A 275 -6.31 -10.85 27.33
C PHE A 275 -5.05 -10.66 28.18
N LYS A 276 -4.72 -9.43 28.61
CA LYS A 276 -3.52 -9.11 29.41
C LYS A 276 -2.22 -9.59 28.73
N THR A 277 -2.11 -9.40 27.43
CA THR A 277 -0.98 -9.87 26.59
C THR A 277 -0.44 -8.74 25.72
N PRO A 278 0.86 -8.44 25.71
CA PRO A 278 1.45 -7.34 24.94
C PRO A 278 1.57 -7.70 23.45
N VAL A 279 0.49 -7.44 22.71
CA VAL A 279 0.37 -7.77 21.28
C VAL A 279 0.99 -6.73 20.35
N GLU A 280 1.65 -5.70 20.88
CA GLU A 280 2.34 -4.68 20.07
C GLU A 280 3.59 -5.24 19.37
N ASN A 281 4.11 -6.39 19.83
CA ASN A 281 5.21 -7.10 19.18
C ASN A 281 4.80 -7.67 17.82
N GLN A 282 5.76 -7.74 16.89
CA GLN A 282 5.54 -8.37 15.58
C GLN A 282 5.21 -9.84 15.70
N TYR A 283 4.31 -10.31 14.85
CA TYR A 283 3.95 -11.72 14.83
C TYR A 283 5.13 -12.63 14.45
N SER A 284 6.05 -12.16 13.60
CA SER A 284 7.30 -12.85 13.26
C SER A 284 8.15 -13.15 14.50
N LEU A 285 8.31 -12.18 15.40
CA LEU A 285 8.98 -12.39 16.69
C LEU A 285 8.21 -13.36 17.57
N LEU A 286 6.90 -13.14 17.76
CA LEU A 286 6.04 -13.97 18.62
C LEU A 286 5.92 -15.43 18.17
N SER A 287 6.15 -15.69 16.88
CA SER A 287 6.12 -17.03 16.29
C SER A 287 7.51 -17.64 16.08
N SER A 288 8.57 -16.95 16.52
CA SER A 288 9.93 -17.47 16.45
C SER A 288 10.13 -18.63 17.42
N GLU A 289 10.73 -19.71 16.93
CA GLU A 289 11.05 -20.90 17.74
C GLU A 289 12.03 -20.57 18.88
N ASN A 290 12.93 -19.61 18.66
CA ASN A 290 13.97 -19.24 19.63
C ASN A 290 13.54 -18.06 20.54
N LEU A 291 12.30 -17.59 20.46
CA LEU A 291 11.85 -16.41 21.22
C LEU A 291 12.10 -16.57 22.73
N LYS A 292 11.74 -17.72 23.29
CA LYS A 292 11.87 -17.98 24.73
C LYS A 292 13.33 -17.99 25.17
N GLU A 293 14.22 -18.57 24.36
CA GLU A 293 15.66 -18.57 24.60
C GLU A 293 16.23 -17.14 24.57
N LEU A 294 15.85 -16.34 23.57
CA LEU A 294 16.26 -14.94 23.45
C LEU A 294 15.76 -14.10 24.63
N LEU A 295 14.52 -14.30 25.08
CA LEU A 295 13.95 -13.59 26.23
C LEU A 295 14.62 -13.96 27.56
N ASN A 296 15.14 -15.19 27.68
CA ASN A 296 15.86 -15.64 28.88
C ASN A 296 17.36 -15.32 28.85
N THR A 297 17.85 -14.62 27.83
CA THR A 297 19.27 -14.26 27.73
C THR A 297 19.64 -13.25 28.83
N GLN A 298 20.68 -13.58 29.61
CA GLN A 298 21.20 -12.69 30.64
C GLN A 298 21.65 -11.36 30.04
N GLY A 299 21.31 -10.24 30.70
CA GLY A 299 21.67 -8.90 30.24
C GLY A 299 20.71 -8.31 29.21
N LEU A 300 19.70 -9.04 28.73
CA LEU A 300 18.71 -8.51 27.76
C LEU A 300 18.05 -7.21 28.25
N LYS A 301 17.62 -7.16 29.51
CA LYS A 301 16.98 -5.97 30.09
C LYS A 301 17.92 -4.75 30.07
N ALA A 302 19.19 -4.95 30.41
CA ALA A 302 20.20 -3.88 30.35
C ALA A 302 20.42 -3.41 28.90
N SER A 303 20.49 -4.32 27.94
CA SER A 303 20.58 -3.97 26.52
C SER A 303 19.38 -3.16 26.02
N ILE A 304 18.17 -3.51 26.47
CA ILE A 304 16.94 -2.76 26.16
C ILE A 304 17.03 -1.35 26.76
N ASP A 305 17.38 -1.23 28.03
CA ASP A 305 17.43 0.05 28.73
C ASP A 305 18.50 0.99 28.13
N GLU A 306 19.66 0.45 27.75
CA GLU A 306 20.72 1.17 27.05
C GLU A 306 20.25 1.74 25.69
N LEU A 307 19.59 0.89 24.88
CA LEU A 307 19.08 1.32 23.58
C LEU A 307 17.97 2.37 23.70
N LEU A 308 17.09 2.25 24.70
CA LEU A 308 16.01 3.20 24.95
C LEU A 308 16.51 4.53 25.52
N ALA A 309 17.62 4.52 26.28
CA ALA A 309 18.26 5.72 26.80
C ALA A 309 19.04 6.50 25.72
N THR A 310 19.46 5.83 24.65
CA THR A 310 20.15 6.45 23.51
C THR A 310 19.24 7.49 22.87
N LYS A 311 19.71 8.72 22.63
CA LYS A 311 18.88 9.80 22.08
C LYS A 311 19.09 9.95 20.58
N GLU A 312 20.34 10.06 20.16
CA GLU A 312 20.68 10.39 18.78
C GLU A 312 20.48 9.21 17.82
N PRO A 313 19.85 9.42 16.65
CA PRO A 313 19.67 8.38 15.65
C PRO A 313 20.97 7.70 15.19
N SER A 314 22.06 8.46 15.06
CA SER A 314 23.38 7.92 14.69
C SER A 314 23.93 6.96 15.74
N GLU A 315 23.73 7.26 17.03
CA GLU A 315 24.10 6.36 18.13
C GLU A 315 23.26 5.08 18.16
N VAL A 316 21.96 5.17 17.85
CA VAL A 316 21.08 4.00 17.73
C VAL A 316 21.58 3.08 16.61
N LEU A 317 21.97 3.64 15.47
CA LEU A 317 22.58 2.87 14.38
C LEU A 317 23.90 2.23 14.85
N ASN A 318 24.79 3.00 15.49
CA ASN A 318 26.04 2.45 16.03
C ASN A 318 25.81 1.28 16.98
N TYR A 319 24.82 1.40 17.87
CA TYR A 319 24.46 0.36 18.82
C TYR A 319 24.09 -0.95 18.12
N VAL A 320 23.16 -0.92 17.15
CA VAL A 320 22.66 -2.15 16.53
C VAL A 320 23.69 -2.87 15.67
N PHE A 321 24.60 -2.14 15.02
CA PHE A 321 25.70 -2.72 14.23
C PHE A 321 26.85 -3.25 15.11
N LYS A 322 27.12 -2.58 16.24
CA LYS A 322 28.14 -3.04 17.20
C LYS A 322 27.69 -4.29 17.94
N ASN A 323 26.41 -4.38 18.28
CA ASN A 323 25.82 -5.45 19.09
C ASN A 323 25.01 -6.46 18.25
N GLU A 324 25.44 -6.73 17.01
CA GLU A 324 24.74 -7.57 16.01
C GLU A 324 24.32 -8.96 16.52
N ASP A 325 25.09 -9.53 17.44
CA ASP A 325 24.89 -10.87 18.00
C ASP A 325 24.09 -10.89 19.31
N SER A 326 23.79 -9.71 19.87
CA SER A 326 23.01 -9.58 21.10
C SER A 326 21.59 -10.12 20.92
N ALA A 327 20.99 -10.62 22.01
CA ALA A 327 19.63 -11.13 21.97
C ALA A 327 18.62 -10.07 21.50
N LEU A 328 18.78 -8.82 21.95
CA LEU A 328 17.96 -7.69 21.50
C LEU A 328 18.06 -7.49 19.99
N VAL A 329 19.26 -7.39 19.43
CA VAL A 329 19.44 -7.15 17.99
C VAL A 329 18.94 -8.33 17.16
N LYS A 330 19.14 -9.58 17.62
CA LYS A 330 18.53 -10.76 16.97
C LYS A 330 17.00 -10.68 16.97
N MET A 331 16.38 -10.25 18.07
CA MET A 331 14.94 -10.06 18.11
C MET A 331 14.47 -8.98 17.15
N LEU A 332 15.19 -7.84 17.04
CA LEU A 332 14.91 -6.77 16.09
C LEU A 332 15.03 -7.22 14.62
N LYS A 333 16.00 -8.10 14.30
CA LYS A 333 16.14 -8.70 12.97
C LYS A 333 14.98 -9.64 12.64
N VAL A 334 14.59 -10.48 13.60
CA VAL A 334 13.49 -11.46 13.44
C VAL A 334 12.15 -10.74 13.33
N SER A 335 11.95 -9.67 14.10
CA SER A 335 10.73 -8.87 14.07
C SER A 335 10.60 -8.13 12.74
N GLY A 336 11.73 -7.71 12.14
CA GLY A 336 11.82 -7.14 10.80
C GLY A 336 12.08 -5.63 10.79
N GLU A 337 12.02 -4.98 11.95
CA GLU A 337 12.34 -3.56 12.15
C GLU A 337 13.82 -3.25 11.90
N LEU A 338 14.71 -4.24 12.06
CA LEU A 338 16.09 -4.15 11.59
C LEU A 338 16.26 -4.96 10.29
N PRO A 339 16.33 -4.30 9.12
CA PRO A 339 16.38 -4.99 7.84
C PRO A 339 17.68 -5.81 7.69
N THR A 340 17.54 -6.99 7.09
CA THR A 340 18.65 -7.90 6.82
C THR A 340 18.71 -8.27 5.34
N LEU A 341 19.92 -8.54 4.86
CA LEU A 341 20.12 -9.05 3.51
C LEU A 341 19.35 -10.37 3.34
N LYS A 342 18.55 -10.46 2.28
CA LYS A 342 17.75 -11.65 2.01
C LYS A 342 18.59 -12.93 2.06
N GLY A 343 18.24 -13.83 2.99
CA GLY A 343 18.90 -15.12 3.18
C GLY A 343 20.21 -15.08 3.95
N LYS A 344 20.57 -13.94 4.56
CA LYS A 344 21.77 -13.78 5.38
C LYS A 344 21.43 -13.10 6.71
N ASP A 345 22.14 -13.46 7.77
CA ASP A 345 22.08 -12.75 9.07
C ASP A 345 23.03 -11.54 9.08
N VAL A 346 22.87 -10.67 8.09
CA VAL A 346 23.69 -9.47 7.90
C VAL A 346 22.76 -8.28 7.74
N ILE A 347 22.99 -7.21 8.48
CA ILE A 347 22.18 -5.99 8.39
C ILE A 347 22.28 -5.42 6.96
N ASP A 348 21.15 -5.04 6.39
CA ASP A 348 21.07 -4.33 5.10
C ASP A 348 21.21 -2.83 5.37
N SER A 349 22.45 -2.33 5.28
CA SER A 349 22.80 -0.92 5.48
C SER A 349 22.51 -0.04 4.26
N LEU A 350 22.19 -0.64 3.10
CA LEU A 350 21.68 0.08 1.95
C LEU A 350 20.22 0.49 2.14
N SER A 351 19.44 -0.32 2.87
CA SER A 351 18.07 -0.03 3.25
C SER A 351 17.97 1.11 4.27
N TYR A 352 16.79 1.71 4.38
CA TYR A 352 16.53 2.67 5.45
C TYR A 352 16.21 1.95 6.76
N ILE A 353 17.03 2.21 7.76
CA ILE A 353 16.87 1.70 9.13
C ILE A 353 16.20 2.79 9.97
N ASP A 354 14.93 2.61 10.30
CA ASP A 354 14.18 3.58 11.10
C ASP A 354 14.50 3.40 12.60
N THR A 355 15.19 4.39 13.16
CA THR A 355 15.66 4.36 14.55
C THR A 355 14.52 4.53 15.55
N GLU A 356 13.41 5.17 15.16
CA GLU A 356 12.23 5.30 16.00
C GLU A 356 11.47 3.96 16.06
N GLU A 357 11.32 3.28 14.92
CA GLU A 357 10.75 1.93 14.88
C GLU A 357 11.57 0.94 15.69
N ILE A 358 12.91 1.01 15.62
CA ILE A 358 13.82 0.20 16.46
C ILE A 358 13.55 0.42 17.96
N LYS A 359 13.46 1.67 18.41
CA LYS A 359 13.16 1.98 19.83
C LYS A 359 11.76 1.53 20.21
N GLY A 360 10.78 1.71 19.33
CA GLY A 360 9.42 1.21 19.50
C GLY A 360 9.38 -0.31 19.69
N ALA A 361 10.11 -1.04 18.85
CA ALA A 361 10.25 -2.49 18.96
C ALA A 361 10.95 -2.90 20.26
N ALA A 362 12.04 -2.23 20.65
CA ALA A 362 12.73 -2.49 21.92
C ALA A 362 11.80 -2.30 23.14
N LYS A 363 10.98 -1.23 23.13
CA LYS A 363 9.95 -1.00 24.16
C LYS A 363 8.87 -2.09 24.18
N ASN A 364 8.48 -2.60 23.02
CA ASN A 364 7.50 -3.69 22.93
C ASN A 364 8.10 -5.02 23.42
N ILE A 365 9.38 -5.27 23.15
CA ILE A 365 10.13 -6.42 23.68
C ILE A 365 10.22 -6.32 25.20
N ASP A 366 10.46 -5.13 25.76
CA ASP A 366 10.49 -4.91 27.22
C ASP A 366 9.17 -5.29 27.90
N LYS A 367 8.05 -4.88 27.30
CA LYS A 367 6.70 -5.27 27.76
C LYS A 367 6.50 -6.79 27.69
N LEU A 368 6.98 -7.42 26.62
CA LEU A 368 6.90 -8.88 26.45
C LEU A 368 7.71 -9.62 27.51
N LEU A 369 8.95 -9.18 27.75
CA LEU A 369 9.83 -9.72 28.77
C LEU A 369 9.20 -9.59 30.16
N SER A 370 8.76 -8.38 30.52
CA SER A 370 8.11 -8.10 31.80
C SER A 370 6.84 -8.95 31.99
N GLY A 371 6.02 -9.08 30.94
CA GLY A 371 4.83 -9.92 30.96
C GLY A 371 5.14 -11.40 31.12
N MET A 372 6.22 -11.89 30.50
CA MET A 372 6.68 -13.28 30.63
C MET A 372 7.18 -13.56 32.05
N LEU A 373 7.98 -12.66 32.63
CA LEU A 373 8.54 -12.81 33.98
C LEU A 373 7.45 -12.80 35.06
N ASN A 374 6.38 -12.02 34.85
CA ASN A 374 5.23 -11.93 35.77
C ASN A 374 4.20 -13.05 35.56
N ALA A 375 4.34 -13.88 34.52
CA ALA A 375 3.38 -14.94 34.24
C ALA A 375 3.68 -16.19 35.07
N SER A 376 2.62 -16.84 35.59
CA SER A 376 2.75 -18.14 36.27
C SER A 376 3.26 -19.25 35.35
N ASN A 377 3.06 -19.13 34.05
CA ASN A 377 3.58 -20.05 33.04
C ASN A 377 3.98 -19.28 31.77
N ALA A 378 5.28 -19.16 31.55
CA ALA A 378 5.86 -18.44 30.42
C ALA A 378 5.43 -19.00 29.05
N ASP A 379 5.38 -20.33 28.88
CA ASP A 379 5.00 -20.95 27.60
C ASP A 379 3.54 -20.65 27.24
N LYS A 380 2.65 -20.79 28.22
CA LYS A 380 1.24 -20.46 28.06
C LYS A 380 1.05 -18.98 27.77
N PHE A 381 1.79 -18.10 28.44
CA PHE A 381 1.76 -16.66 28.19
C PHE A 381 2.22 -16.32 26.77
N LEU A 382 3.38 -16.80 26.32
CA LEU A 382 3.90 -16.52 24.99
C LEU A 382 2.98 -17.08 23.89
N SER A 383 2.47 -18.31 24.07
CA SER A 383 1.51 -18.91 23.13
C SER A 383 0.21 -18.11 23.07
N LYS A 384 -0.31 -17.63 24.21
CA LYS A 384 -1.50 -16.77 24.25
C LYS A 384 -1.25 -15.46 23.53
N THR A 385 -0.15 -14.77 23.82
CA THR A 385 0.23 -13.49 23.17
C THR A 385 0.32 -13.65 21.65
N LYS A 386 0.97 -14.73 21.16
CA LYS A 386 1.04 -15.06 19.74
C LYS A 386 -0.35 -15.22 19.11
N ASN A 387 -1.23 -15.98 19.74
CA ASN A 387 -2.57 -16.25 19.20
C ASN A 387 -3.47 -15.01 19.22
N VAL A 388 -3.38 -14.18 20.26
CA VAL A 388 -4.12 -12.91 20.32
C VAL A 388 -3.60 -11.92 19.27
N LYS A 389 -2.28 -11.86 19.04
CA LYS A 389 -1.72 -11.05 17.93
C LYS A 389 -2.22 -11.54 16.57
N ALA A 390 -2.22 -12.85 16.32
CA ALA A 390 -2.79 -13.40 15.08
C ALA A 390 -4.25 -12.96 14.89
N ALA A 391 -5.07 -13.08 15.93
CA ALA A 391 -6.47 -12.66 15.89
C ALA A 391 -6.61 -11.15 15.63
N ALA A 392 -5.77 -10.31 16.26
CA ALA A 392 -5.77 -8.87 16.05
C ALA A 392 -5.38 -8.48 14.61
N VAL A 393 -4.38 -9.15 14.02
CA VAL A 393 -3.97 -8.94 12.61
C VAL A 393 -5.12 -9.29 11.66
N ILE A 394 -5.75 -10.44 11.86
CA ILE A 394 -6.89 -10.88 11.04
C ILE A 394 -8.08 -9.93 11.22
N ALA A 395 -8.40 -9.55 12.46
CA ALA A 395 -9.48 -8.61 12.75
C ALA A 395 -9.26 -7.25 12.09
N ASN A 396 -8.03 -6.72 12.10
CA ASN A 396 -7.69 -5.47 11.44
C ASN A 396 -7.96 -5.52 9.94
N ILE A 397 -7.55 -6.61 9.27
CA ILE A 397 -7.82 -6.83 7.85
C ILE A 397 -9.32 -6.91 7.59
N LEU A 398 -10.06 -7.68 8.38
CA LEU A 398 -11.50 -7.87 8.19
C LEU A 398 -12.31 -6.60 8.47
N ILE A 399 -11.95 -5.83 9.49
CA ILE A 399 -12.58 -4.54 9.81
C ILE A 399 -12.32 -3.55 8.67
N GLY A 400 -11.07 -3.45 8.20
CA GLY A 400 -10.73 -2.63 7.04
C GLY A 400 -11.48 -3.06 5.79
N ALA A 401 -11.55 -4.37 5.54
CA ALA A 401 -12.23 -4.93 4.39
C ALA A 401 -13.75 -4.69 4.43
N ALA A 402 -14.38 -4.77 5.60
CA ALA A 402 -15.79 -4.49 5.80
C ALA A 402 -16.12 -2.98 5.72
N ALA A 403 -15.25 -2.12 6.25
CA ALA A 403 -15.37 -0.67 6.13
C ALA A 403 -15.45 -0.22 4.66
N ILE A 404 -14.50 -0.67 3.84
CA ILE A 404 -14.47 -0.35 2.40
C ILE A 404 -15.51 -1.18 1.63
N GLY A 405 -15.61 -2.47 1.94
CA GLY A 405 -16.34 -3.44 1.13
C GLY A 405 -17.84 -3.46 1.34
N ILE A 406 -18.31 -3.09 2.54
CA ILE A 406 -19.71 -3.21 2.95
C ILE A 406 -20.29 -1.84 3.31
N PHE A 407 -19.68 -1.15 4.26
CA PHE A 407 -20.24 0.10 4.77
C PHE A 407 -20.26 1.21 3.72
N GLN A 408 -19.15 1.40 3.00
CA GLN A 408 -19.06 2.41 1.96
C GLN A 408 -20.09 2.20 0.82
N PRO A 409 -20.24 1.00 0.21
CA PRO A 409 -21.26 0.74 -0.81
C PRO A 409 -22.69 0.93 -0.31
N LEU A 410 -22.99 0.48 0.90
CA LEU A 410 -24.33 0.65 1.49
C LEU A 410 -24.65 2.13 1.72
N ALA A 411 -23.70 2.91 2.22
CA ALA A 411 -23.87 4.36 2.37
C ALA A 411 -24.14 5.03 1.02
N ASN A 412 -23.39 4.66 -0.03
CA ASN A 412 -23.63 5.15 -1.40
C ASN A 412 -25.04 4.82 -1.89
N ILE A 413 -25.48 3.56 -1.73
CA ILE A 413 -26.83 3.13 -2.14
C ILE A 413 -27.91 3.89 -1.38
N LEU A 414 -27.74 4.13 -0.08
CA LEU A 414 -28.67 4.93 0.72
C LEU A 414 -28.75 6.38 0.21
N ILE A 415 -27.61 6.98 -0.12
CA ILE A 415 -27.56 8.32 -0.70
C ILE A 415 -28.28 8.36 -2.05
N ARG A 416 -28.08 7.35 -2.92
CA ARG A 416 -28.81 7.23 -4.20
C ARG A 416 -30.31 7.21 -3.99
N LYS A 417 -30.79 6.31 -3.13
CA LYS A 417 -32.22 6.18 -2.82
C LYS A 417 -32.80 7.49 -2.29
N LYS A 418 -32.08 8.21 -1.43
CA LYS A 418 -32.52 9.50 -0.90
C LYS A 418 -32.61 10.58 -1.97
N LYS A 419 -31.67 10.61 -2.93
CA LYS A 419 -31.64 11.60 -4.02
C LYS A 419 -32.61 11.28 -5.16
N ASN A 420 -32.95 10.00 -5.36
CA ASN A 420 -33.68 9.52 -6.53
C ASN A 420 -35.03 8.85 -6.14
N ASN A 421 -35.73 9.38 -5.13
CA ASN A 421 -37.07 8.92 -4.72
C ASN A 421 -37.19 7.39 -4.51
N GLY A 422 -36.19 6.77 -3.88
CA GLY A 422 -36.14 5.35 -3.57
C GLY A 422 -35.39 4.48 -4.58
N ASP A 423 -35.02 5.02 -5.75
CA ASP A 423 -34.24 4.33 -6.78
C ASP A 423 -32.75 4.28 -6.43
N SER A 424 -32.17 3.07 -6.44
CA SER A 424 -30.75 2.81 -6.17
C SER A 424 -29.91 2.59 -7.44
N SER A 425 -30.54 2.62 -8.62
CA SER A 425 -29.87 2.45 -9.91
C SER A 425 -28.78 3.51 -10.10
N ASN A 426 -27.69 3.13 -10.78
CA ASN A 426 -26.61 4.07 -11.08
C ASN A 426 -27.13 5.20 -11.99
N PRO A 427 -27.07 6.47 -11.57
CA PRO A 427 -27.59 7.60 -12.34
C PRO A 427 -26.97 7.75 -13.73
N ALA A 428 -25.68 7.43 -13.89
CA ALA A 428 -25.01 7.54 -15.19
C ALA A 428 -25.44 6.41 -16.14
N ILE A 429 -25.63 5.19 -15.64
CA ILE A 429 -26.20 4.09 -16.45
C ILE A 429 -27.62 4.44 -16.88
N LYS A 430 -28.44 4.99 -15.98
CA LYS A 430 -29.82 5.39 -16.28
C LYS A 430 -29.89 6.53 -17.31
N ASN A 431 -29.04 7.55 -17.16
CA ASN A 431 -28.95 8.64 -18.14
C ASN A 431 -28.53 8.11 -19.51
N LEU A 432 -27.56 7.19 -19.55
CA LEU A 432 -27.11 6.58 -20.78
C LEU A 432 -28.20 5.72 -21.44
N GLU A 433 -28.92 4.90 -20.68
CA GLU A 433 -30.08 4.14 -21.18
C GLU A 433 -31.13 5.09 -21.79
N SER A 434 -31.49 6.17 -21.08
CA SER A 434 -32.46 7.15 -21.57
C SER A 434 -31.99 7.89 -22.84
N GLU A 435 -30.72 8.29 -22.91
CA GLU A 435 -30.15 8.92 -24.12
C GLU A 435 -30.16 7.96 -25.32
N MET A 436 -29.91 6.67 -25.09
CA MET A 436 -29.98 5.66 -26.14
C MET A 436 -31.43 5.44 -26.59
N GLU A 437 -32.38 5.28 -25.66
CA GLU A 437 -33.81 5.15 -25.98
C GLU A 437 -34.31 6.32 -26.83
N GLN A 438 -33.96 7.57 -26.48
CA GLN A 438 -34.34 8.75 -27.27
C GLN A 438 -33.73 8.72 -28.68
N LYS A 439 -32.46 8.35 -28.83
CA LYS A 439 -31.81 8.25 -30.15
C LYS A 439 -32.37 7.13 -31.02
N PHE A 440 -32.84 6.06 -30.39
CA PHE A 440 -33.50 4.94 -31.09
C PHE A 440 -34.97 5.21 -31.40
N ALA A 441 -35.66 6.08 -30.63
CA ALA A 441 -37.03 6.51 -30.92
C ALA A 441 -37.13 7.61 -32.00
N LEU A 442 -36.02 8.32 -32.25
CA LEU A 442 -35.89 9.36 -33.28
C LEU A 442 -35.37 8.82 -34.63
N LYS A 443 -35.03 7.52 -34.70
CA LYS A 443 -34.76 6.80 -35.94
C LYS A 443 -35.97 5.95 -36.29
#